data_AF-A0A9W8TKM8-F1
#
_entry.id   AF-A0A9W8TKM8-F1
#
_cell.length_a   1.000
_cell.length_b   1.000
_cell.length_c   1.000
_cell.angle_alpha   90.00
_cell.angle_beta   90.00
_cell.angle_gamma   90.00
#
_symmetry.space_group_name_H-M   'P 1'
#
loop_
_entity.id
_entity.type
_entity.pdbx_description
1 polymer ?
#
loop_
_entity_poly.entity_id
_entity_poly.type
_entity_poly.pdbx_seq_one_letter_code
_entity_poly.pdbx_strand_id
1 'polypeptide(L)'
;MDVSTVQEASTLARVKIREKLSRTQLDSLRPALQQLHSQRYGRNIHTFYAWGPGSCHSKILLLAYPTFLRIVITSCNMMSIDTELGDNHWYIHDVPKRSSPPYRPPAGFEADLLSHMESLGAPETFLESIRGKYDYSAVKVHLVTSVPGTCSGAKAEKHGQLRLRRVVKQLDLKLSEKDSEGKLQVEICTASVGNLNAKWLNGFYDCALGKDTLQTHDGANVVPKIKLFYPTFQDVKNADEVAQDAASNIGCHTRPWESAPREVKSIFHHYESEDRGKLFHQKLILAYNPRDTTQLPYYVYVGSANFSQSAWGALEHDKRGNELTSDKKLIKLSNFECGVLIPGHLIANLLKDGTESWQQGIIPHNQTAAAYDLPKDKAWNDYRWTKDYREAD
;
A
#
# COMPACT_ATOMS: atom_id res chain seq x y z
N MET A 1 -7.85 22.09 -5.99
CA MET A 1 -6.45 22.16 -5.50
C MET A 1 -6.01 23.62 -5.46
N ASP A 2 -5.24 24.01 -4.45
CA ASP A 2 -4.81 25.41 -4.21
C ASP A 2 -3.63 25.81 -5.11
N VAL A 3 -3.91 25.99 -6.40
CA VAL A 3 -2.91 26.37 -7.41
C VAL A 3 -2.30 27.74 -7.10
N SER A 4 -3.10 28.65 -6.55
CA SER A 4 -2.65 30.02 -6.26
C SER A 4 -1.55 30.03 -5.20
N THR A 5 -1.68 29.24 -4.13
CA THR A 5 -0.67 29.22 -3.07
C THR A 5 0.68 28.65 -3.54
N VAL A 6 0.67 27.71 -4.48
CA VAL A 6 1.93 27.18 -5.04
C VAL A 6 2.60 28.19 -5.98
N GLN A 7 1.84 28.90 -6.80
CA GLN A 7 2.37 29.99 -7.63
C GLN A 7 2.94 31.14 -6.79
N GLU A 8 2.27 31.50 -5.70
CA GLU A 8 2.71 32.51 -4.76
C GLU A 8 4.00 32.08 -4.04
N ALA A 9 4.05 30.85 -3.51
CA ALA A 9 5.26 30.29 -2.92
C ALA A 9 6.43 30.29 -3.90
N SER A 10 6.17 29.99 -5.16
CA SER A 10 7.19 30.02 -6.21
C SER A 10 7.70 31.41 -6.54
N THR A 11 6.82 32.40 -6.47
CA THR A 11 7.21 33.81 -6.63
C THR A 11 8.09 34.24 -5.46
N LEU A 12 7.69 33.92 -4.22
CA LEU A 12 8.46 34.22 -3.01
C LEU A 12 9.83 33.54 -3.01
N ALA A 13 9.90 32.27 -3.42
CA ALA A 13 11.13 31.49 -3.46
C ALA A 13 11.95 31.68 -4.74
N ARG A 14 11.47 32.48 -5.71
CA ARG A 14 12.09 32.70 -7.04
C ARG A 14 12.34 31.39 -7.81
N VAL A 15 11.42 30.42 -7.70
CA VAL A 15 11.48 29.13 -8.40
C VAL A 15 10.46 29.12 -9.54
N LYS A 16 10.91 28.89 -10.78
CA LYS A 16 10.02 28.78 -11.94
C LYS A 16 9.33 27.41 -11.98
N ILE A 17 7.99 27.40 -11.96
CA ILE A 17 7.17 26.19 -12.15
C ILE A 17 6.79 26.07 -13.63
N ARG A 18 6.89 24.87 -14.19
CA ARG A 18 6.34 24.57 -15.53
C ARG A 18 5.11 23.68 -15.43
N GLU A 19 5.17 22.57 -14.68
CA GLU A 19 4.02 21.69 -14.41
C GLU A 19 4.14 20.96 -13.06
N LYS A 20 5.02 19.96 -12.95
CA LYS A 20 5.35 19.25 -11.70
C LYS A 20 6.64 19.77 -11.10
N LEU A 21 6.69 19.87 -9.78
CA LEU A 21 7.90 20.24 -9.06
C LEU A 21 8.80 19.03 -8.91
N SER A 22 10.11 19.19 -9.17
CA SER A 22 11.09 18.20 -8.71
C SER A 22 11.13 18.20 -7.17
N ARG A 23 11.67 17.14 -6.58
CA ARG A 23 11.83 17.08 -5.11
C ARG A 23 12.66 18.25 -4.59
N THR A 24 13.75 18.60 -5.28
CA THR A 24 14.60 19.74 -4.92
C THR A 24 13.85 21.06 -5.00
N GLN A 25 13.02 21.27 -6.04
CA GLN A 25 12.19 22.47 -6.12
C GLN A 25 11.16 22.52 -4.99
N LEU A 26 10.53 21.39 -4.69
CA LEU A 26 9.57 21.29 -3.58
C LEU A 26 10.23 21.56 -2.22
N ASP A 27 11.43 21.05 -2.00
CA ASP A 27 12.22 21.31 -0.79
C ASP A 27 12.52 22.81 -0.64
N SER A 28 12.92 23.50 -1.72
CA SER A 28 13.13 24.95 -1.71
C SER A 28 11.86 25.76 -1.48
N LEU A 29 10.70 25.24 -1.89
CA LEU A 29 9.39 25.90 -1.73
C LEU A 29 8.76 25.64 -0.36
N ARG A 30 9.19 24.59 0.35
CA ARG A 30 8.56 24.12 1.59
C ARG A 30 8.36 25.22 2.63
N PRO A 31 9.36 26.09 2.95
CA PRO A 31 9.15 27.13 3.96
C PRO A 31 8.05 28.12 3.56
N ALA A 32 8.03 28.57 2.30
CA ALA A 32 7.02 29.50 1.80
C ALA A 32 5.63 28.84 1.75
N LEU A 33 5.53 27.59 1.28
CA LEU A 33 4.28 26.82 1.28
C LEU A 33 3.72 26.64 2.69
N GLN A 34 4.58 26.29 3.66
CA GLN A 34 4.17 26.15 5.06
C GLN A 34 3.66 27.46 5.63
N GLN A 35 4.33 28.58 5.36
CA GLN A 35 3.90 29.90 5.81
C GLN A 35 2.54 30.28 5.22
N LEU A 36 2.37 30.19 3.90
CA LEU A 36 1.13 30.56 3.22
C LEU A 36 -0.04 29.67 3.65
N HIS A 37 0.17 28.35 3.76
CA HIS A 37 -0.87 27.47 4.26
C HIS A 37 -1.19 27.71 5.73
N SER A 38 -0.20 28.04 6.58
CA SER A 38 -0.47 28.40 7.98
C SER A 38 -1.29 29.68 8.09
N GLN A 39 -1.08 30.65 7.20
CA GLN A 39 -1.88 31.88 7.13
C GLN A 39 -3.31 31.60 6.66
N ARG A 40 -3.47 30.70 5.67
CA ARG A 40 -4.78 30.41 5.05
C ARG A 40 -5.65 29.43 5.85
N TYR A 41 -5.04 28.40 6.41
CA TYR A 41 -5.73 27.27 7.04
C TYR A 41 -5.46 27.16 8.54
N GLY A 42 -4.58 28.02 9.09
CA GLY A 42 -4.21 28.02 10.51
C GLY A 42 -2.99 27.14 10.81
N ARG A 43 -2.42 27.34 12.01
CA ARG A 43 -1.14 26.74 12.43
C ARG A 43 -1.16 25.22 12.64
N ASN A 44 -2.34 24.61 12.63
CA ASN A 44 -2.51 23.17 12.85
C ASN A 44 -2.57 22.37 11.55
N ILE A 45 -2.52 23.03 10.39
CA ILE A 45 -2.54 22.38 9.07
C ILE A 45 -1.15 22.47 8.44
N HIS A 46 -0.55 21.30 8.22
CA HIS A 46 0.78 21.17 7.64
C HIS A 46 0.70 20.41 6.32
N THR A 47 1.09 21.09 5.24
CA THR A 47 1.26 20.44 3.93
C THR A 47 2.75 20.20 3.70
N PHE A 48 3.13 19.05 3.13
CA PHE A 48 4.54 18.73 2.92
C PHE A 48 4.85 18.17 1.52
N TYR A 49 3.83 17.73 0.77
CA TYR A 49 4.00 17.09 -0.54
C TYR A 49 3.07 17.65 -1.64
N ALA A 50 2.55 18.86 -1.44
CA ALA A 50 1.72 19.52 -2.43
C ALA A 50 2.51 19.69 -3.75
N TRP A 51 1.96 19.18 -4.87
CA TRP A 51 2.57 19.25 -6.21
C TRP A 51 3.90 18.49 -6.38
N GLY A 52 4.22 17.61 -5.43
CA GLY A 52 5.34 16.68 -5.56
C GLY A 52 5.13 15.65 -6.67
N PRO A 53 6.20 15.00 -7.15
CA PRO A 53 6.10 13.95 -8.16
C PRO A 53 5.59 12.65 -7.52
N GLY A 54 4.46 12.12 -7.98
CA GLY A 54 3.83 10.92 -7.42
C GLY A 54 2.74 11.26 -6.41
N SER A 55 2.44 10.37 -5.47
CA SER A 55 1.35 10.57 -4.50
C SER A 55 1.81 10.38 -3.06
N CYS A 56 1.33 11.26 -2.17
CA CYS A 56 1.30 10.93 -0.75
C CYS A 56 0.06 10.09 -0.47
N HIS A 57 0.22 8.77 -0.45
CA HIS A 57 -0.91 7.85 -0.40
C HIS A 57 -1.04 7.14 0.96
N SER A 58 -0.07 7.33 1.86
CA SER A 58 -0.12 6.91 3.28
C SER A 58 -1.35 7.47 3.99
N LYS A 59 -2.09 6.61 4.69
CA LYS A 59 -3.29 6.96 5.45
C LYS A 59 -3.08 6.54 6.91
N ILE A 60 -2.69 7.50 7.73
CA ILE A 60 -2.27 7.28 9.12
C ILE A 60 -2.97 8.29 10.02
N LEU A 61 -3.53 7.84 11.13
CA LEU A 61 -3.94 8.70 12.24
C LEU A 61 -3.10 8.36 13.47
N LEU A 62 -2.42 9.35 14.04
CA LEU A 62 -1.71 9.24 15.30
C LEU A 62 -2.41 10.15 16.31
N LEU A 63 -3.20 9.57 17.22
CA LEU A 63 -4.04 10.31 18.15
C LEU A 63 -3.49 10.18 19.58
N ALA A 64 -2.94 11.26 20.11
CA ALA A 64 -2.36 11.28 21.45
C ALA A 64 -3.43 11.56 22.51
N TYR A 65 -3.70 10.58 23.37
CA TYR A 65 -4.58 10.69 24.53
C TYR A 65 -3.77 10.87 25.83
N PRO A 66 -4.40 11.25 26.96
CA PRO A 66 -3.69 11.43 28.22
C PRO A 66 -2.87 10.20 28.66
N THR A 67 -3.39 9.00 28.41
CA THR A 67 -2.85 7.72 28.92
C THR A 67 -2.33 6.77 27.82
N PHE A 68 -2.56 7.05 26.53
CA PHE A 68 -2.12 6.20 25.42
C PHE A 68 -2.00 6.98 24.11
N LEU A 69 -1.30 6.42 23.13
CA LEU A 69 -1.30 6.87 21.74
C LEU A 69 -2.07 5.83 20.93
N ARG A 70 -3.09 6.28 20.19
CA ARG A 70 -3.78 5.44 19.21
C ARG A 70 -3.11 5.57 17.86
N ILE A 71 -2.73 4.44 17.30
CA ILE A 71 -2.17 4.31 15.96
C ILE A 71 -3.24 3.70 15.07
N VAL A 72 -3.64 4.42 14.03
CA VAL A 72 -4.56 3.94 13.00
C VAL A 72 -3.86 3.95 11.65
N ILE A 73 -3.89 2.82 10.95
CA ILE A 73 -3.41 2.70 9.57
C ILE A 73 -4.55 2.08 8.74
N THR A 74 -4.93 2.71 7.63
CA THR A 74 -6.11 2.29 6.85
C THR A 74 -5.83 2.26 5.34
N SER A 75 -6.68 1.55 4.59
CA SER A 75 -6.64 1.49 3.12
C SER A 75 -7.34 2.65 2.42
N CYS A 76 -8.25 3.33 3.11
CA CYS A 76 -9.22 4.24 2.52
C CYS A 76 -8.85 5.72 2.74
N ASN A 77 -9.29 6.61 1.85
CA ASN A 77 -9.17 8.04 2.10
C ASN A 77 -10.16 8.46 3.19
N MET A 78 -9.92 9.61 3.84
CA MET A 78 -10.85 10.20 4.81
C MET A 78 -11.94 10.99 4.09
N MET A 79 -12.79 10.27 3.34
CA MET A 79 -13.94 10.80 2.59
C MET A 79 -15.11 9.84 2.77
N SER A 80 -16.34 10.34 2.91
CA SER A 80 -17.54 9.48 3.09
C SER A 80 -17.67 8.38 2.03
N ILE A 81 -17.36 8.70 0.78
CA ILE A 81 -17.41 7.74 -0.34
C ILE A 81 -16.51 6.52 -0.13
N ASP A 82 -15.39 6.71 0.57
CA ASP A 82 -14.46 5.64 0.90
C ASP A 82 -14.81 5.01 2.26
N THR A 83 -15.13 5.81 3.28
CA THR A 83 -15.31 5.33 4.65
C THR A 83 -16.65 4.65 4.92
N GLU A 84 -17.69 4.94 4.12
CA GLU A 84 -19.07 4.47 4.37
C GLU A 84 -19.56 3.47 3.32
N LEU A 85 -19.05 3.56 2.08
CA LEU A 85 -19.66 2.88 0.93
C LEU A 85 -18.83 1.73 0.34
N GLY A 86 -17.61 1.52 0.83
CA GLY A 86 -16.71 0.51 0.26
C GLY A 86 -16.03 -0.35 1.31
N ASP A 87 -15.76 -1.59 0.91
CA ASP A 87 -14.96 -2.51 1.70
C ASP A 87 -13.54 -1.97 1.90
N ASN A 88 -13.11 -1.95 3.16
CA ASN A 88 -11.88 -1.34 3.60
C ASN A 88 -11.33 -1.99 4.87
N HIS A 89 -10.03 -1.79 5.12
CA HIS A 89 -9.35 -2.32 6.30
C HIS A 89 -8.80 -1.20 7.17
N TRP A 90 -8.98 -1.37 8.47
CA TRP A 90 -8.47 -0.45 9.50
C TRP A 90 -7.69 -1.26 10.52
N TYR A 91 -6.39 -0.96 10.63
CA TYR A 91 -5.58 -1.43 11.74
C TYR A 91 -5.57 -0.36 12.83
N ILE A 92 -5.98 -0.72 14.04
CA ILE A 92 -6.04 0.17 15.20
C ILE A 92 -5.26 -0.47 16.35
N HIS A 93 -4.35 0.29 16.96
CA HIS A 93 -3.58 -0.17 18.12
C HIS A 93 -3.37 0.97 19.11
N ASP A 94 -3.73 0.75 20.37
CA ASP A 94 -3.48 1.66 21.46
C ASP A 94 -2.21 1.27 22.20
N VAL A 95 -1.20 2.14 22.21
CA VAL A 95 0.04 1.93 22.96
C VAL A 95 0.02 2.77 24.24
N PRO A 96 0.17 2.18 25.43
CA PRO A 96 0.05 2.90 26.69
C PRO A 96 1.22 3.86 26.89
N LYS A 97 0.96 4.98 27.55
CA LYS A 97 1.98 5.96 27.93
C LYS A 97 2.82 5.42 29.08
N ARG A 98 4.13 5.61 29.01
CA ARG A 98 5.06 5.18 30.07
C ARG A 98 4.89 6.04 31.32
N SER A 99 4.79 5.41 32.49
CA SER A 99 4.68 6.10 33.80
C SER A 99 5.96 6.84 34.21
N SER A 100 7.12 6.31 33.78
CA SER A 100 8.44 6.90 34.01
C SER A 100 9.34 6.52 32.83
N PRO A 101 9.82 7.48 32.00
CA PRO A 101 10.62 7.17 30.83
C PRO A 101 12.10 7.00 31.20
N PRO A 102 12.67 5.78 31.28
CA PRO A 102 14.09 5.67 30.99
C PRO A 102 14.26 6.08 29.52
N TYR A 103 15.09 7.08 29.24
CA TYR A 103 15.41 7.44 27.87
C TYR A 103 15.96 6.21 27.16
N ARG A 104 15.21 5.69 26.19
CA ARG A 104 15.63 4.64 25.28
C ARG A 104 15.48 5.15 23.86
N PRO A 105 16.50 5.03 23.01
CA PRO A 105 16.34 5.33 21.59
C PRO A 105 15.18 4.52 21.01
N PRO A 106 14.32 5.14 20.16
CA PRO A 106 13.28 4.41 19.45
C PRO A 106 13.85 3.19 18.72
N ALA A 107 13.12 2.08 18.77
CA ALA A 107 13.52 0.84 18.12
C ALA A 107 12.29 0.08 17.58
N GLY A 108 12.53 -0.87 16.68
CA GLY A 108 11.47 -1.69 16.09
C GLY A 108 10.37 -0.84 15.44
N PHE A 109 9.11 -1.14 15.78
CA PHE A 109 7.95 -0.45 15.22
C PHE A 109 7.97 1.07 15.44
N GLU A 110 8.39 1.53 16.62
CA GLU A 110 8.46 2.97 16.93
C GLU A 110 9.44 3.69 16.02
N ALA A 111 10.65 3.13 15.83
CA ALA A 111 11.66 3.72 14.96
C ALA A 111 11.20 3.77 13.50
N ASP A 112 10.57 2.70 13.02
CA ASP A 112 10.04 2.63 11.66
C ASP A 112 8.90 3.65 11.47
N LEU A 113 7.99 3.78 12.45
CA LEU A 113 6.90 4.75 12.42
C LEU A 113 7.42 6.19 12.41
N LEU A 114 8.30 6.54 13.35
CA LEU A 114 8.88 7.88 13.43
C LEU A 114 9.64 8.24 12.16
N SER A 115 10.45 7.33 11.62
CA SER A 115 11.18 7.54 10.37
C SER A 115 10.26 7.80 9.17
N HIS A 116 9.11 7.12 9.11
CA HIS A 116 8.12 7.37 8.07
C HIS A 116 7.40 8.70 8.26
N MET A 117 7.02 9.05 9.49
CA MET A 117 6.40 10.35 9.80
C MET A 117 7.34 11.53 9.51
N GLU A 118 8.64 11.39 9.81
CA GLU A 118 9.69 12.34 9.41
C GLU A 118 9.76 12.47 7.89
N SER A 119 9.69 11.36 7.16
CA SER A 119 9.68 11.36 5.68
C SER A 119 8.43 12.02 5.10
N LEU A 120 7.30 11.91 5.81
CA LEU A 120 6.05 12.62 5.53
C LEU A 120 6.09 14.08 6.04
N GLY A 121 7.22 14.60 6.50
CA GLY A 121 7.34 15.99 6.95
C GLY A 121 6.43 16.35 8.13
N ALA A 122 6.13 15.39 9.01
CA ALA A 122 5.40 15.64 10.24
C ALA A 122 6.13 16.70 11.09
N PRO A 123 5.42 17.59 11.80
CA PRO A 123 6.05 18.61 12.63
C PRO A 123 6.92 18.00 13.73
N GLU A 124 8.15 18.48 13.89
CA GLU A 124 9.08 17.97 14.91
C GLU A 124 8.49 18.09 16.32
N THR A 125 7.76 19.17 16.60
CA THR A 125 7.05 19.35 17.88
C THR A 125 6.08 18.22 18.19
N PHE A 126 5.41 17.66 17.17
CA PHE A 126 4.54 16.50 17.32
C PHE A 126 5.35 15.22 17.50
N LEU A 127 6.42 15.02 16.73
CA LEU A 127 7.29 13.85 16.85
C LEU A 127 7.93 13.78 18.25
N GLU A 128 8.48 14.88 18.75
CA GLU A 128 9.00 15.00 20.11
C GLU A 128 7.91 14.85 21.19
N SER A 129 6.64 15.11 20.85
CA SER A 129 5.54 14.86 21.75
C SER A 129 5.31 13.36 21.99
N ILE A 130 5.70 12.48 21.06
CA ILE A 130 5.45 11.03 21.13
C ILE A 130 6.72 10.17 21.25
N ARG A 131 7.87 10.66 20.79
CA ARG A 131 9.16 9.93 20.74
C ARG A 131 9.58 9.43 22.11
N GLY A 132 9.74 8.11 22.25
CA GLY A 132 10.18 7.43 23.47
C GLY A 132 9.18 7.45 24.63
N LYS A 133 7.94 7.93 24.43
CA LYS A 133 6.98 8.15 25.53
C LYS A 133 5.95 7.04 25.70
N TYR A 134 5.78 6.18 24.70
CA TYR A 134 4.79 5.12 24.70
C TYR A 134 5.46 3.74 24.72
N ASP A 135 4.73 2.73 25.20
CA ASP A 135 5.22 1.36 25.22
C ASP A 135 4.70 0.54 24.04
N TYR A 136 5.61 0.29 23.09
CA TYR A 136 5.34 -0.51 21.89
C TYR A 136 5.58 -2.02 22.10
N SER A 137 5.84 -2.47 23.34
CA SER A 137 6.17 -3.88 23.64
C SER A 137 5.09 -4.89 23.19
N ALA A 138 3.82 -4.47 23.20
CA ALA A 138 2.67 -5.24 22.74
C ALA A 138 2.49 -5.23 21.21
N VAL A 139 3.18 -4.37 20.46
CA VAL A 139 3.06 -4.31 19.01
C VAL A 139 3.82 -5.48 18.39
N LYS A 140 3.07 -6.44 17.82
CA LYS A 140 3.60 -7.64 17.15
C LYS A 140 3.47 -7.62 15.63
N VAL A 141 2.87 -6.57 15.07
CA VAL A 141 2.80 -6.35 13.62
C VAL A 141 4.03 -5.60 13.12
N HIS A 142 4.26 -5.62 11.82
CA HIS A 142 5.40 -4.98 11.19
C HIS A 142 4.97 -3.85 10.27
N LEU A 143 5.55 -2.66 10.44
CA LEU A 143 5.30 -1.56 9.52
C LEU A 143 5.94 -1.83 8.17
N VAL A 144 5.20 -1.60 7.09
CA VAL A 144 5.68 -1.69 5.70
C VAL A 144 5.40 -0.36 5.02
N THR A 145 6.46 0.35 4.66
CA THR A 145 6.39 1.72 4.15
C THR A 145 7.02 1.86 2.78
N SER A 146 6.62 2.88 2.05
CA SER A 146 7.32 3.34 0.85
C SER A 146 7.57 4.82 0.94
N VAL A 147 8.74 5.27 0.46
CA VAL A 147 9.11 6.68 0.38
C VAL A 147 9.65 6.92 -1.03
N PRO A 148 9.23 7.99 -1.74
CA PRO A 148 9.67 8.25 -3.10
C PRO A 148 11.19 8.34 -3.25
N GLY A 149 11.73 7.69 -4.28
CA GLY A 149 13.13 7.77 -4.67
C GLY A 149 13.74 6.42 -5.07
N THR A 150 14.97 6.47 -5.56
CA THR A 150 15.78 5.26 -5.79
C THR A 150 16.42 4.83 -4.48
N CYS A 151 16.22 3.57 -4.08
CA CYS A 151 16.75 3.02 -2.84
C CYS A 151 17.70 1.85 -3.15
N SER A 152 18.94 1.94 -2.68
CA SER A 152 19.98 0.91 -2.85
C SER A 152 20.55 0.46 -1.50
N GLY A 153 21.23 -0.69 -1.53
CA GLY A 153 21.84 -1.31 -0.36
C GLY A 153 20.86 -1.51 0.81
N ALA A 154 21.37 -1.42 2.04
CA ALA A 154 20.57 -1.62 3.26
C ALA A 154 19.37 -0.67 3.39
N LYS A 155 19.41 0.52 2.76
CA LYS A 155 18.27 1.46 2.75
C LYS A 155 17.10 0.90 1.94
N ALA A 156 17.35 0.08 0.92
CA ALA A 156 16.31 -0.47 0.08
C ALA A 156 15.38 -1.42 0.85
N GLU A 157 15.87 -2.14 1.85
CA GLU A 157 15.07 -2.99 2.74
C GLU A 157 14.13 -2.22 3.69
N LYS A 158 14.23 -0.88 3.74
CA LYS A 158 13.30 -0.04 4.50
C LYS A 158 12.02 0.27 3.72
N HIS A 159 12.00 0.02 2.41
CA HIS A 159 10.90 0.47 1.56
C HIS A 159 10.35 -0.61 0.60
N GLY A 160 9.07 -0.46 0.22
CA GLY A 160 8.44 -1.20 -0.86
C GLY A 160 8.57 -2.73 -0.75
N GLN A 161 8.73 -3.39 -1.90
CA GLN A 161 8.77 -4.85 -1.95
C GLN A 161 9.99 -5.46 -1.24
N LEU A 162 11.12 -4.74 -1.13
CA LEU A 162 12.25 -5.23 -0.33
C LEU A 162 12.00 -5.14 1.18
N ARG A 163 11.20 -4.17 1.63
CA ARG A 163 10.70 -4.15 3.01
C ARG A 163 9.76 -5.32 3.28
N LEU A 164 8.83 -5.60 2.36
CA LEU A 164 7.97 -6.78 2.44
C LEU A 164 8.80 -8.06 2.58
N ARG A 165 9.78 -8.26 1.69
CA ARG A 165 10.71 -9.40 1.75
C ARG A 165 11.39 -9.53 3.10
N ARG A 166 11.98 -8.44 3.60
CA ARG A 166 12.69 -8.46 4.88
C ARG A 166 11.77 -8.90 6.02
N VAL A 167 10.56 -8.37 6.08
CA VAL A 167 9.58 -8.73 7.11
C VAL A 167 9.19 -10.21 6.97
N VAL A 168 8.82 -10.67 5.78
CA VAL A 168 8.41 -12.07 5.58
C VAL A 168 9.56 -13.04 5.90
N LYS A 169 10.80 -12.69 5.54
CA LYS A 169 11.99 -13.46 5.90
C LYS A 169 12.21 -13.53 7.41
N GLN A 170 11.95 -12.45 8.14
CA GLN A 170 12.04 -12.44 9.62
C GLN A 170 10.98 -13.31 10.30
N LEU A 171 9.82 -13.52 9.67
CA LEU A 171 8.78 -14.41 10.18
C LEU A 171 9.08 -15.90 9.96
N ASP A 172 10.09 -16.23 9.16
CA ASP A 172 10.55 -17.58 8.84
C ASP A 172 9.41 -18.56 8.46
N LEU A 173 8.46 -18.08 7.67
CA LEU A 173 7.23 -18.82 7.34
C LEU A 173 7.44 -19.98 6.34
N LYS A 174 8.67 -20.18 5.82
CA LYS A 174 9.02 -21.20 4.81
C LYS A 174 8.11 -21.19 3.58
N LEU A 175 7.71 -20.01 3.09
CA LEU A 175 6.69 -19.91 2.04
C LEU A 175 7.10 -20.53 0.71
N SER A 176 8.39 -20.53 0.36
CA SER A 176 8.88 -21.21 -0.86
C SER A 176 8.65 -22.72 -0.84
N GLU A 177 8.78 -23.38 0.32
CA GLU A 177 8.49 -24.81 0.48
C GLU A 177 6.98 -25.07 0.38
N LYS A 178 6.18 -24.20 1.00
CA LYS A 178 4.71 -24.30 0.94
C LYS A 178 4.18 -24.07 -0.47
N ASP A 179 4.83 -23.21 -1.25
CA ASP A 179 4.55 -22.98 -2.67
C ASP A 179 4.78 -24.25 -3.49
N SER A 180 5.95 -24.90 -3.35
CA SER A 180 6.27 -26.13 -4.08
C SER A 180 5.38 -27.31 -3.69
N GLU A 181 4.89 -27.36 -2.46
CA GLU A 181 3.89 -28.34 -1.98
C GLU A 181 2.46 -28.03 -2.44
N GLY A 182 2.23 -26.84 -3.03
CA GLY A 182 0.91 -26.34 -3.41
C GLY A 182 0.01 -25.99 -2.22
N LYS A 183 0.60 -25.68 -1.07
CA LYS A 183 -0.04 -25.21 0.18
C LYS A 183 0.06 -23.70 0.35
N LEU A 184 0.32 -22.96 -0.73
CA LEU A 184 0.35 -21.50 -0.74
C LEU A 184 -0.53 -20.94 -1.84
N GLN A 185 -1.28 -19.91 -1.47
CA GLN A 185 -1.90 -18.96 -2.38
C GLN A 185 -1.53 -17.55 -1.92
N VAL A 186 -0.98 -16.75 -2.84
CA VAL A 186 -0.89 -15.30 -2.65
C VAL A 186 -2.11 -14.66 -3.31
N GLU A 187 -2.89 -13.95 -2.50
CA GLU A 187 -4.08 -13.23 -2.93
C GLU A 187 -3.90 -11.73 -2.70
N ILE A 188 -4.38 -10.93 -3.64
CA ILE A 188 -4.27 -9.48 -3.64
C ILE A 188 -5.63 -8.90 -4.01
N CYS A 189 -6.12 -7.95 -3.21
CA CYS A 189 -7.21 -7.06 -3.58
C CYS A 189 -6.68 -5.63 -3.52
N THR A 190 -6.96 -4.81 -4.54
CA THR A 190 -6.33 -3.48 -4.67
C THR A 190 -7.19 -2.53 -5.48
N ALA A 191 -7.45 -1.33 -4.97
CA ALA A 191 -8.28 -0.35 -5.67
C ALA A 191 -7.63 0.18 -6.96
N SER A 192 -6.31 0.09 -7.09
CA SER A 192 -5.63 0.41 -8.35
C SER A 192 -4.57 -0.62 -8.71
N VAL A 193 -4.45 -0.86 -10.02
CA VAL A 193 -3.47 -1.77 -10.61
C VAL A 193 -2.54 -0.95 -11.50
N GLY A 194 -1.23 -1.08 -11.29
CA GLY A 194 -0.22 -0.44 -12.14
C GLY A 194 -0.09 -1.12 -13.51
N ASN A 195 0.85 -0.64 -14.33
CA ASN A 195 1.22 -1.34 -15.56
C ASN A 195 2.10 -2.55 -15.19
N LEU A 196 1.45 -3.71 -15.02
CA LEU A 196 2.07 -4.96 -14.58
C LEU A 196 2.74 -5.69 -15.75
N ASN A 197 3.81 -6.42 -15.45
CA ASN A 197 4.45 -7.34 -16.39
C ASN A 197 5.05 -8.52 -15.63
N ALA A 198 5.35 -9.60 -16.34
CA ALA A 198 5.86 -10.83 -15.75
C ALA A 198 7.17 -10.62 -14.96
N LYS A 199 8.10 -9.78 -15.44
CA LYS A 199 9.32 -9.43 -14.69
C LYS A 199 9.00 -8.88 -13.30
N TRP A 200 8.11 -7.88 -13.23
CA TRP A 200 7.77 -7.23 -11.98
C TRP A 200 6.96 -8.17 -11.07
N LEU A 201 6.00 -8.92 -11.63
CA LEU A 201 5.19 -9.87 -10.87
C LEU A 201 6.04 -10.95 -10.19
N ASN A 202 6.99 -11.55 -10.91
CA ASN A 202 7.88 -12.56 -10.31
C ASN A 202 8.81 -11.96 -9.26
N GLY A 203 9.34 -10.76 -9.48
CA GLY A 203 10.16 -10.07 -8.48
C GLY A 203 9.37 -9.72 -7.21
N PHE A 204 8.12 -9.28 -7.37
CA PHE A 204 7.21 -9.04 -6.26
C PHE A 204 6.88 -10.34 -5.52
N TYR A 205 6.61 -11.43 -6.25
CA TYR A 205 6.30 -12.73 -5.67
C TYR A 205 7.49 -13.28 -4.86
N ASP A 206 8.72 -13.21 -5.40
CA ASP A 206 9.93 -13.59 -4.66
C ASP A 206 10.05 -12.82 -3.34
N CYS A 207 9.69 -11.53 -3.34
CA CYS A 207 9.64 -10.71 -2.13
C CYS A 207 8.51 -11.13 -1.19
N ALA A 208 7.30 -11.38 -1.69
CA ALA A 208 6.16 -11.85 -0.92
C ALA A 208 6.40 -13.21 -0.27
N LEU A 209 7.26 -14.05 -0.85
CA LEU A 209 7.69 -15.33 -0.26
C LEU A 209 8.85 -15.20 0.73
N GLY A 210 9.46 -14.02 0.85
CA GLY A 210 10.63 -13.80 1.71
C GLY A 210 11.88 -14.56 1.24
N LYS A 211 12.04 -14.82 -0.07
CA LYS A 211 13.14 -15.64 -0.60
C LYS A 211 14.52 -15.14 -0.19
N ASP A 212 15.41 -16.07 0.13
CA ASP A 212 16.81 -15.76 0.47
C ASP A 212 17.57 -15.11 -0.67
N THR A 213 17.32 -15.54 -1.91
CA THR A 213 17.94 -14.97 -3.11
C THR A 213 16.86 -14.51 -4.08
N LEU A 214 16.94 -13.24 -4.51
CA LEU A 214 16.07 -12.70 -5.54
C LEU A 214 16.63 -12.98 -6.93
N GLN A 215 15.81 -13.57 -7.79
CA GLN A 215 16.17 -13.84 -9.17
C GLN A 215 16.08 -12.57 -10.03
N THR A 216 16.77 -12.58 -11.17
CA THR A 216 16.60 -11.56 -12.21
C THR A 216 15.61 -12.11 -13.24
N HIS A 217 14.43 -11.50 -13.34
CA HIS A 217 13.35 -11.96 -14.23
C HIS A 217 13.31 -11.19 -15.56
N ASP A 218 14.48 -10.86 -16.12
CA ASP A 218 14.57 -10.17 -17.41
C ASP A 218 14.05 -11.08 -18.54
N GLY A 219 13.15 -10.55 -19.38
CA GLY A 219 12.53 -11.32 -20.46
C GLY A 219 11.52 -12.38 -20.01
N ALA A 220 11.16 -12.43 -18.72
CA ALA A 220 10.13 -13.35 -18.23
C ALA A 220 8.80 -13.14 -18.96
N ASN A 221 8.15 -14.25 -19.32
CA ASN A 221 6.85 -14.32 -20.01
C ASN A 221 5.84 -15.21 -19.26
N VAL A 222 6.23 -15.79 -18.13
CA VAL A 222 5.36 -16.54 -17.23
C VAL A 222 5.14 -15.72 -15.96
N VAL A 223 3.91 -15.67 -15.47
CA VAL A 223 3.56 -14.98 -14.22
C VAL A 223 3.43 -15.98 -13.06
N PRO A 224 3.70 -15.57 -11.82
CA PRO A 224 3.48 -16.41 -10.64
C PRO A 224 1.98 -16.62 -10.36
N LYS A 225 1.66 -17.64 -9.55
CA LYS A 225 0.29 -17.98 -9.16
C LYS A 225 -0.28 -16.99 -8.13
N ILE A 226 -0.66 -15.81 -8.61
CA ILE A 226 -1.33 -14.76 -7.83
C ILE A 226 -2.83 -14.76 -8.18
N LYS A 227 -3.69 -14.60 -7.17
CA LYS A 227 -5.09 -14.21 -7.37
C LYS A 227 -5.22 -12.72 -7.14
N LEU A 228 -5.60 -11.96 -8.16
CA LEU A 228 -5.85 -10.53 -8.10
C LEU A 228 -7.36 -10.27 -8.20
N PHE A 229 -8.00 -9.92 -7.09
CA PHE A 229 -9.40 -9.53 -7.05
C PHE A 229 -9.53 -8.06 -7.44
N TYR A 230 -10.23 -7.82 -8.55
CA TYR A 230 -10.46 -6.51 -9.13
C TYR A 230 -11.78 -6.57 -9.93
N PRO A 231 -12.59 -5.51 -9.98
CA PRO A 231 -13.90 -5.61 -10.60
C PRO A 231 -13.79 -5.49 -12.12
N THR A 232 -14.64 -6.23 -12.83
CA THR A 232 -14.91 -6.01 -14.25
C THR A 232 -15.85 -4.81 -14.45
N PHE A 233 -16.02 -4.36 -15.70
CA PHE A 233 -17.11 -3.44 -16.04
C PHE A 233 -18.49 -3.97 -15.65
N GLN A 234 -18.72 -5.28 -15.79
CA GLN A 234 -20.01 -5.88 -15.45
C GLN A 234 -20.20 -5.98 -13.93
N ASP A 235 -19.13 -6.25 -13.18
CA ASP A 235 -19.17 -6.26 -11.71
C ASP A 235 -19.58 -4.88 -11.17
N VAL A 236 -18.97 -3.81 -11.70
CA VAL A 236 -19.35 -2.43 -11.34
C VAL A 236 -20.79 -2.14 -11.73
N LYS A 237 -21.22 -2.47 -12.96
CA LYS A 237 -22.61 -2.25 -13.40
C LYS A 237 -23.65 -2.99 -12.55
N ASN A 238 -23.27 -4.12 -11.95
CA ASN A 238 -24.13 -4.92 -11.07
C ASN A 238 -24.13 -4.43 -9.62
N ALA A 239 -23.21 -3.53 -9.25
CA ALA A 239 -23.17 -2.91 -7.93
C ALA A 239 -24.31 -1.88 -7.76
N ASP A 240 -24.56 -1.45 -6.53
CA ASP A 240 -25.53 -0.41 -6.23
C ASP A 240 -25.12 0.92 -6.87
N GLU A 241 -26.10 1.76 -7.22
CA GLU A 241 -25.86 3.04 -7.92
C GLU A 241 -24.82 3.92 -7.21
N VAL A 242 -24.88 3.99 -5.87
CA VAL A 242 -23.92 4.78 -5.09
C VAL A 242 -22.50 4.18 -5.13
N ALA A 243 -22.38 2.86 -5.21
CA ALA A 243 -21.09 2.19 -5.37
C ALA A 243 -20.53 2.37 -6.79
N GLN A 244 -21.39 2.43 -7.82
CA GLN A 244 -20.98 2.75 -9.19
C GLN A 244 -20.31 4.14 -9.27
N ASP A 245 -20.89 5.14 -8.59
CA ASP A 245 -20.29 6.47 -8.51
C ASP A 245 -18.92 6.45 -7.80
N ALA A 246 -18.82 5.64 -6.74
CA ALA A 246 -17.57 5.43 -5.99
C ALA A 246 -16.49 4.67 -6.79
N ALA A 247 -16.88 3.88 -7.81
CA ALA A 247 -15.96 3.12 -8.65
C ALA A 247 -14.96 4.01 -9.41
N SER A 248 -15.24 5.32 -9.49
CA SER A 248 -14.32 6.33 -10.00
C SER A 248 -12.99 6.46 -9.26
N ASN A 249 -12.94 6.00 -8.01
CA ASN A 249 -11.73 5.91 -7.19
C ASN A 249 -10.94 4.61 -7.42
N ILE A 250 -11.40 3.73 -8.31
CA ILE A 250 -10.78 2.45 -8.65
C ILE A 250 -10.22 2.54 -10.09
N GLY A 251 -8.99 2.08 -10.32
CA GLY A 251 -8.36 2.23 -11.63
C GLY A 251 -7.27 1.21 -12.00
N CYS A 252 -7.39 0.61 -13.18
CA CYS A 252 -6.44 -0.35 -13.75
C CYS A 252 -5.63 0.23 -14.93
N HIS A 253 -4.30 0.25 -14.81
CA HIS A 253 -3.38 0.71 -15.85
C HIS A 253 -2.88 -0.40 -16.79
N THR A 254 -3.44 -1.60 -16.69
CA THR A 254 -3.24 -2.67 -17.69
C THR A 254 -3.97 -2.30 -18.97
N ARG A 255 -3.36 -1.43 -19.78
CA ARG A 255 -3.99 -0.78 -20.93
C ARG A 255 -3.08 -0.75 -22.16
N PRO A 256 -3.65 -0.85 -23.37
CA PRO A 256 -5.03 -1.25 -23.67
C PRO A 256 -5.31 -2.67 -23.16
N TRP A 257 -6.49 -2.95 -22.60
CA TRP A 257 -6.77 -4.25 -21.99
C TRP A 257 -6.69 -5.38 -23.05
N GLU A 258 -7.18 -5.10 -24.25
CA GLU A 258 -7.19 -6.01 -25.39
C GLU A 258 -5.77 -6.48 -25.77
N SER A 259 -4.81 -5.54 -25.81
CA SER A 259 -3.42 -5.82 -26.17
C SER A 259 -2.51 -6.15 -24.99
N ALA A 260 -3.02 -6.07 -23.75
CA ALA A 260 -2.26 -6.47 -22.57
C ALA A 260 -1.90 -7.96 -22.60
N PRO A 261 -0.73 -8.37 -22.07
CA PRO A 261 -0.29 -9.76 -22.09
C PRO A 261 -1.30 -10.70 -21.41
N ARG A 262 -1.62 -11.82 -22.05
CA ARG A 262 -2.66 -12.76 -21.59
C ARG A 262 -2.30 -13.34 -20.23
N GLU A 263 -1.04 -13.63 -19.98
CA GLU A 263 -0.51 -14.10 -18.72
C GLU A 263 -0.73 -13.10 -17.59
N VAL A 264 -0.58 -11.79 -17.84
CA VAL A 264 -0.87 -10.76 -16.83
C VAL A 264 -2.37 -10.68 -16.58
N LYS A 265 -3.20 -10.80 -17.61
CA LYS A 265 -4.66 -10.80 -17.42
C LYS A 265 -5.16 -12.04 -16.68
N SER A 266 -4.49 -13.19 -16.82
CA SER A 266 -4.93 -14.45 -16.21
C SER A 266 -4.88 -14.50 -14.69
N ILE A 267 -4.25 -13.53 -14.02
CA ILE A 267 -4.28 -13.44 -12.55
C ILE A 267 -5.55 -12.77 -12.02
N PHE A 268 -6.33 -12.11 -12.88
CA PHE A 268 -7.52 -11.35 -12.48
C PHE A 268 -8.70 -12.27 -12.15
N HIS A 269 -9.39 -11.92 -11.07
CA HIS A 269 -10.59 -12.56 -10.56
C HIS A 269 -11.65 -11.50 -10.30
N HIS A 270 -12.92 -11.85 -10.50
CA HIS A 270 -14.05 -10.96 -10.22
C HIS A 270 -14.02 -10.48 -8.78
N TYR A 271 -14.48 -9.24 -8.55
CA TYR A 271 -14.71 -8.75 -7.20
C TYR A 271 -16.19 -8.83 -6.87
N GLU A 272 -16.52 -9.57 -5.82
CA GLU A 272 -17.86 -9.65 -5.26
C GLU A 272 -17.75 -9.37 -3.76
N SER A 273 -18.41 -8.31 -3.28
CA SER A 273 -18.46 -8.01 -1.84
C SER A 273 -19.39 -9.00 -1.13
N GLU A 274 -19.02 -9.39 0.09
CA GLU A 274 -19.91 -10.09 1.02
C GLU A 274 -21.05 -9.17 1.49
N ASP A 275 -20.85 -7.85 1.44
CA ASP A 275 -21.91 -6.84 1.58
C ASP A 275 -22.47 -6.50 0.20
N ARG A 276 -23.44 -7.32 -0.23
CA ARG A 276 -24.00 -7.32 -1.59
C ARG A 276 -24.31 -5.91 -2.09
N GLY A 277 -23.82 -5.60 -3.29
CA GLY A 277 -24.05 -4.31 -3.95
C GLY A 277 -22.91 -3.32 -3.72
N LYS A 278 -21.97 -3.60 -2.80
CA LYS A 278 -20.80 -2.75 -2.56
C LYS A 278 -19.62 -3.10 -3.44
N LEU A 279 -18.75 -2.10 -3.58
CA LEU A 279 -17.39 -2.22 -4.09
C LEU A 279 -16.40 -1.94 -2.97
N PHE A 280 -15.18 -1.51 -3.30
CA PHE A 280 -14.10 -1.43 -2.33
C PHE A 280 -13.15 -0.26 -2.58
N HIS A 281 -12.45 0.13 -1.51
CA HIS A 281 -11.24 0.93 -1.65
C HIS A 281 -10.07 0.33 -0.83
N GLN A 282 -10.07 -0.99 -0.67
CA GLN A 282 -9.05 -1.73 0.06
C GLN A 282 -7.74 -1.95 -0.72
N LYS A 283 -6.69 -2.26 0.04
CA LYS A 283 -5.42 -2.83 -0.46
C LYS A 283 -5.00 -3.90 0.55
N LEU A 284 -5.20 -5.15 0.14
CA LEU A 284 -5.04 -6.34 0.95
C LEU A 284 -4.09 -7.29 0.23
N ILE A 285 -3.15 -7.88 0.97
CA ILE A 285 -2.33 -8.99 0.47
C ILE A 285 -2.38 -10.10 1.50
N LEU A 286 -2.68 -11.31 1.05
CA LEU A 286 -2.79 -12.50 1.87
C LEU A 286 -1.83 -13.56 1.34
N ALA A 287 -1.16 -14.25 2.25
CA ALA A 287 -0.52 -15.53 1.97
C ALA A 287 -1.18 -16.58 2.86
N TYR A 288 -1.82 -17.58 2.28
CA TYR A 288 -2.59 -18.58 3.04
C TYR A 288 -2.53 -19.97 2.41
N ASN A 289 -3.02 -20.98 3.12
CA ASN A 289 -3.14 -22.34 2.61
C ASN A 289 -4.49 -22.53 1.91
N PRO A 290 -4.55 -22.66 0.57
CA PRO A 290 -5.83 -22.84 -0.13
C PRO A 290 -6.43 -24.24 0.05
N ARG A 291 -5.69 -25.20 0.63
CA ARG A 291 -6.13 -26.59 0.83
C ARG A 291 -6.65 -26.87 2.24
N ASP A 292 -6.43 -25.95 3.17
CA ASP A 292 -6.89 -26.05 4.55
C ASP A 292 -7.47 -24.70 4.97
N THR A 293 -8.80 -24.60 4.89
CA THR A 293 -9.52 -23.37 5.23
C THR A 293 -9.57 -23.11 6.74
N THR A 294 -9.23 -24.10 7.57
CA THR A 294 -9.18 -23.96 9.04
C THR A 294 -7.86 -23.35 9.52
N GLN A 295 -6.80 -23.51 8.73
CA GLN A 295 -5.51 -22.92 9.01
C GLN A 295 -5.57 -21.39 8.84
N LEU A 296 -5.13 -20.66 9.88
CA LEU A 296 -4.93 -19.21 9.79
C LEU A 296 -4.02 -18.85 8.60
N PRO A 297 -4.18 -17.66 8.00
CA PRO A 297 -3.28 -17.21 6.93
C PRO A 297 -1.83 -17.19 7.46
N TYR A 298 -0.83 -17.33 6.60
CA TYR A 298 0.57 -17.20 6.99
C TYR A 298 0.91 -15.75 7.37
N TYR A 299 0.43 -14.79 6.58
CA TYR A 299 0.42 -13.37 6.92
C TYR A 299 -0.70 -12.63 6.20
N VAL A 300 -1.05 -11.46 6.72
CA VAL A 300 -1.98 -10.50 6.12
C VAL A 300 -1.31 -9.14 6.05
N TYR A 301 -1.35 -8.45 4.91
CA TYR A 301 -0.97 -7.04 4.80
C TYR A 301 -2.21 -6.21 4.53
N VAL A 302 -2.37 -5.13 5.30
CA VAL A 302 -3.37 -4.08 5.06
C VAL A 302 -2.70 -2.72 5.05
N GLY A 303 -3.11 -1.82 4.15
CA GLY A 303 -2.55 -0.48 4.10
C GLY A 303 -2.93 0.28 2.84
N SER A 304 -2.12 1.25 2.47
CA SER A 304 -2.40 2.12 1.33
C SER A 304 -1.86 1.62 -0.01
N ALA A 305 -0.88 0.70 -0.02
CA ALA A 305 -0.11 0.40 -1.23
C ALA A 305 -0.93 -0.37 -2.28
N ASN A 306 -1.31 0.32 -3.35
CA ASN A 306 -1.90 -0.32 -4.53
C ASN A 306 -0.91 -1.29 -5.20
N PHE A 307 -1.40 -2.23 -6.01
CA PHE A 307 -0.56 -3.20 -6.71
C PHE A 307 0.12 -2.57 -7.93
N SER A 308 1.16 -1.78 -7.67
CA SER A 308 1.86 -1.00 -8.68
C SER A 308 3.35 -0.83 -8.38
N GLN A 309 4.11 -0.52 -9.44
CA GLN A 309 5.51 -0.12 -9.35
C GLN A 309 5.71 1.19 -8.58
N SER A 310 4.74 2.11 -8.62
CA SER A 310 4.83 3.39 -7.90
C SER A 310 4.75 3.22 -6.38
N ALA A 311 3.95 2.27 -5.92
CA ALA A 311 3.73 1.96 -4.51
C ALA A 311 4.80 1.02 -3.94
N TRP A 312 5.17 -0.04 -4.67
CA TRP A 312 6.08 -1.09 -4.17
C TRP A 312 7.51 -1.01 -4.74
N GLY A 313 7.73 -0.16 -5.75
CA GLY A 313 8.99 -0.05 -6.49
C GLY A 313 9.15 -1.17 -7.52
N ALA A 314 10.19 -1.12 -8.33
CA ALA A 314 10.61 -2.19 -9.23
C ALA A 314 12.06 -2.59 -8.93
N LEU A 315 12.34 -3.89 -8.93
CA LEU A 315 13.70 -4.41 -8.76
C LEU A 315 14.52 -4.17 -10.02
N GLU A 316 15.71 -3.62 -9.83
CA GLU A 316 16.74 -3.50 -10.87
C GLU A 316 18.07 -3.97 -10.29
N HIS A 317 18.97 -4.46 -11.13
CA HIS A 317 20.32 -4.80 -10.73
C HIS A 317 21.06 -3.58 -10.18
N ASP A 318 21.64 -3.72 -8.99
CA ASP A 318 22.52 -2.73 -8.38
C ASP A 318 23.97 -3.04 -8.72
N LYS A 319 24.57 -2.21 -9.58
CA LYS A 319 25.98 -2.36 -9.99
C LYS A 319 26.96 -2.27 -8.83
N ARG A 320 26.55 -1.70 -7.68
CA ARG A 320 27.40 -1.59 -6.49
C ARG A 320 27.47 -2.88 -5.68
N GLY A 321 26.57 -3.83 -5.93
CA GLY A 321 26.44 -5.06 -5.17
C GLY A 321 25.89 -4.83 -3.76
N ASN A 322 25.03 -5.73 -3.31
CA ASN A 322 24.57 -5.81 -1.94
C ASN A 322 23.95 -7.19 -1.65
N GLU A 323 24.62 -7.99 -0.83
CA GLU A 323 24.15 -9.35 -0.51
C GLU A 323 22.78 -9.36 0.17
N LEU A 324 22.49 -8.39 1.08
CA LEU A 324 21.21 -8.33 1.79
C LEU A 324 20.03 -8.20 0.82
N THR A 325 20.22 -7.49 -0.29
CA THR A 325 19.20 -7.27 -1.32
C THR A 325 19.39 -8.13 -2.56
N SER A 326 20.28 -9.13 -2.55
CA SER A 326 20.61 -9.96 -3.72
C SER A 326 20.98 -9.12 -4.95
N ASP A 327 21.83 -8.12 -4.72
CA ASP A 327 22.29 -7.14 -5.72
C ASP A 327 21.12 -6.42 -6.41
N LYS A 328 20.01 -6.20 -5.70
CA LYS A 328 18.88 -5.40 -6.19
C LYS A 328 18.81 -4.04 -5.53
N LYS A 329 18.42 -3.04 -6.32
CA LYS A 329 17.94 -1.73 -5.86
C LYS A 329 16.46 -1.58 -6.24
N LEU A 330 15.76 -0.70 -5.53
CA LEU A 330 14.40 -0.28 -5.89
C LEU A 330 14.45 1.01 -6.71
N ILE A 331 13.84 0.95 -7.88
CA ILE A 331 13.53 2.11 -8.74
C ILE A 331 12.02 2.30 -8.83
N LYS A 332 11.59 3.39 -9.49
CA LYS A 332 10.16 3.71 -9.75
C LYS A 332 9.27 3.83 -8.52
N LEU A 333 9.83 3.79 -7.31
CA LEU A 333 9.13 4.06 -6.07
C LEU A 333 8.82 5.57 -6.03
N SER A 334 7.59 5.94 -6.34
CA SER A 334 7.18 7.35 -6.48
C SER A 334 6.14 7.78 -5.46
N ASN A 335 5.58 6.84 -4.70
CA ASN A 335 4.55 7.14 -3.72
C ASN A 335 5.07 7.00 -2.29
N PHE A 336 4.48 7.79 -1.39
CA PHE A 336 4.49 7.45 0.02
C PHE A 336 3.38 6.46 0.30
N GLU A 337 3.72 5.30 0.86
CA GLU A 337 2.75 4.28 1.26
C GLU A 337 3.01 3.86 2.70
N CYS A 338 1.96 3.47 3.41
CA CYS A 338 2.04 2.92 4.76
C CYS A 338 1.04 1.78 4.91
N GLY A 339 1.49 0.68 5.48
CA GLY A 339 0.65 -0.45 5.85
C GLY A 339 1.28 -1.25 6.97
N VAL A 340 0.54 -2.25 7.44
CA VAL A 340 1.01 -3.21 8.43
C VAL A 340 0.96 -4.61 7.84
N LEU A 341 2.01 -5.37 8.07
CA LEU A 341 2.02 -6.82 7.88
C LEU A 341 1.77 -7.47 9.25
N ILE A 342 0.69 -8.23 9.32
CA ILE A 342 0.16 -8.92 10.47
C ILE A 342 0.54 -10.40 10.33
N PRO A 343 1.40 -10.94 11.22
CA PRO A 343 1.64 -12.38 11.29
C PRO A 343 0.33 -13.14 11.48
N GLY A 344 0.18 -14.23 10.73
CA GLY A 344 -1.02 -15.06 10.70
C GLY A 344 -1.61 -15.46 12.05
N HIS A 345 -0.73 -15.89 12.96
CA HIS A 345 -1.12 -16.34 14.29
C HIS A 345 -1.79 -15.25 15.14
N LEU A 346 -1.62 -13.96 14.81
CA LEU A 346 -2.29 -12.87 15.50
C LEU A 346 -3.75 -12.70 15.09
N ILE A 347 -4.14 -13.21 13.92
CA ILE A 347 -5.50 -13.05 13.39
C ILE A 347 -6.54 -13.65 14.33
N ALA A 348 -6.26 -14.79 14.96
CA ALA A 348 -7.18 -15.42 15.91
C ALA A 348 -7.65 -14.47 17.03
N ASN A 349 -6.75 -13.61 17.53
CA ASN A 349 -7.06 -12.65 18.60
C ASN A 349 -7.72 -11.36 18.09
N LEU A 350 -7.80 -11.17 16.77
CA LEU A 350 -8.44 -10.03 16.12
C LEU A 350 -9.86 -10.37 15.64
N LEU A 351 -10.23 -11.65 15.63
CA LEU A 351 -11.59 -12.08 15.27
C LEU A 351 -12.58 -11.67 16.36
N LYS A 352 -13.79 -11.34 15.93
CA LYS A 352 -14.90 -11.09 16.85
C LYS A 352 -15.35 -12.41 17.47
N ASP A 353 -15.78 -12.37 18.74
CA ASP A 353 -16.39 -13.53 19.39
C ASP A 353 -17.55 -14.07 18.54
N GLY A 354 -17.54 -15.38 18.28
CA GLY A 354 -18.54 -16.07 17.46
C GLY A 354 -18.29 -16.02 15.95
N THR A 355 -17.19 -15.45 15.46
CA THR A 355 -16.79 -15.59 14.05
C THR A 355 -16.39 -17.05 13.76
N GLU A 356 -16.99 -17.66 12.74
CA GLU A 356 -16.83 -19.10 12.45
C GLU A 356 -15.48 -19.44 11.80
N SER A 357 -14.90 -18.49 11.07
CA SER A 357 -13.63 -18.65 10.35
C SER A 357 -12.89 -17.33 10.22
N TRP A 358 -11.57 -17.38 10.02
CA TRP A 358 -10.83 -16.14 9.81
C TRP A 358 -11.29 -15.43 8.52
N GLN A 359 -11.68 -16.17 7.49
CA GLN A 359 -12.18 -15.65 6.22
C GLN A 359 -13.38 -14.73 6.46
N GLN A 360 -14.39 -15.22 7.17
CA GLN A 360 -15.58 -14.44 7.53
C GLN A 360 -15.24 -13.21 8.37
N GLY A 361 -14.18 -13.26 9.18
CA GLY A 361 -13.82 -12.18 10.07
C GLY A 361 -13.01 -11.05 9.43
N ILE A 362 -12.19 -11.33 8.41
CA ILE A 362 -11.24 -10.33 7.87
C ILE A 362 -11.29 -10.13 6.36
N ILE A 363 -12.02 -10.98 5.62
CA ILE A 363 -12.11 -10.91 4.16
C ILE A 363 -13.49 -10.39 3.77
N PRO A 364 -13.57 -9.17 3.20
CA PRO A 364 -14.85 -8.56 2.85
C PRO A 364 -15.38 -8.98 1.47
N HIS A 365 -14.64 -9.81 0.73
CA HIS A 365 -14.98 -10.26 -0.62
C HIS A 365 -15.03 -11.77 -0.74
N ASN A 366 -15.83 -12.25 -1.69
CA ASN A 366 -15.96 -13.66 -1.99
C ASN A 366 -14.66 -14.22 -2.58
N GLN A 367 -13.86 -14.93 -1.78
CA GLN A 367 -12.59 -15.54 -2.23
C GLN A 367 -12.77 -16.67 -3.26
N THR A 368 -14.00 -17.13 -3.47
CA THR A 368 -14.36 -18.15 -4.47
C THR A 368 -14.81 -17.55 -5.79
N ALA A 369 -14.89 -16.21 -5.90
CA ALA A 369 -15.26 -15.54 -7.13
C ALA A 369 -14.37 -15.99 -8.30
N ALA A 370 -14.99 -16.09 -9.48
CA ALA A 370 -14.37 -16.71 -10.64
C ALA A 370 -13.14 -15.94 -11.12
N ALA A 371 -12.21 -16.65 -11.76
CA ALA A 371 -11.22 -16.00 -12.62
C ALA A 371 -11.93 -15.35 -13.81
N TYR A 372 -11.37 -14.27 -14.34
CA TYR A 372 -11.93 -13.59 -15.52
C TYR A 372 -12.02 -14.53 -16.73
N ASP A 373 -13.17 -14.52 -17.41
CA ASP A 373 -13.37 -15.03 -18.76
C ASP A 373 -12.76 -14.04 -19.77
N LEU A 374 -11.45 -14.15 -20.02
CA LEU A 374 -10.66 -13.16 -20.78
C LEU A 374 -11.21 -12.68 -22.14
N PRO A 375 -11.95 -13.50 -22.92
CA PRO A 375 -12.65 -13.03 -24.12
C PRO A 375 -13.81 -12.05 -23.87
N LYS A 376 -14.40 -12.07 -22.68
CA LYS A 376 -15.58 -11.26 -22.31
C LYS A 376 -15.25 -10.17 -21.28
N ASP A 377 -14.44 -10.53 -20.30
CA ASP A 377 -14.19 -9.67 -19.16
C ASP A 377 -13.11 -8.62 -19.44
N LYS A 378 -13.45 -7.39 -19.07
CA LYS A 378 -12.56 -6.24 -19.09
C LYS A 378 -12.49 -5.66 -17.68
N ALA A 379 -11.27 -5.41 -17.20
CA ALA A 379 -11.08 -4.77 -15.90
C ALA A 379 -11.70 -3.36 -15.93
N TRP A 380 -12.46 -3.02 -14.89
CA TRP A 380 -13.03 -1.70 -14.75
C TRP A 380 -11.95 -0.62 -14.77
N ASN A 381 -12.23 0.46 -15.48
CA ASN A 381 -11.58 1.72 -15.20
C ASN A 381 -12.48 2.87 -15.63
N ASP A 382 -12.55 3.91 -14.80
CA ASP A 382 -13.44 5.03 -15.05
C ASP A 382 -12.93 5.87 -16.24
N TYR A 383 -13.84 6.15 -17.19
CA TYR A 383 -13.60 6.85 -18.44
C TYR A 383 -13.02 8.27 -18.26
N ARG A 384 -13.19 8.88 -17.07
CA ARG A 384 -12.60 10.19 -16.75
C ARG A 384 -11.07 10.12 -16.64
N TRP A 385 -10.52 8.96 -16.29
CA TRP A 385 -9.07 8.70 -16.31
C TRP A 385 -8.53 8.39 -17.71
N THR A 386 -9.40 8.29 -18.71
CA THR A 386 -9.09 7.82 -20.07
C THR A 386 -9.37 8.87 -21.12
N LYS A 387 -9.36 10.16 -20.76
CA LYS A 387 -9.75 11.26 -21.67
C LYS A 387 -9.09 11.22 -23.06
N ASP A 388 -7.88 10.65 -23.19
CA ASP A 388 -7.17 10.49 -24.47
C ASP A 388 -7.23 9.07 -25.06
N TYR A 389 -8.05 8.19 -24.47
CA TYR A 389 -8.19 6.78 -24.83
C TYR A 389 -9.67 6.37 -24.74
N ARG A 390 -10.40 6.56 -25.84
CA ARG A 390 -11.67 5.84 -26.03
C ARG A 390 -11.30 4.41 -26.41
N GLU A 391 -11.56 3.47 -25.50
CA GLU A 391 -11.60 2.06 -25.88
C GLU A 391 -12.66 1.95 -26.99
N ALA A 392 -12.26 1.48 -28.17
CA ALA A 392 -13.18 1.33 -29.28
C ALA A 392 -14.27 0.31 -28.86
N ASP A 393 -15.52 0.72 -29.03
CA ASP A 393 -16.72 -0.04 -28.66
C ASP A 393 -16.73 -1.48 -29.19
#